data_AF-A0A3D4RW67-F1
#
_entry.id   AF-A0A3D4RW67-F1
#
_cell.length_a   1.000
_cell.length_b   1.000
_cell.length_c   1.000
_cell.angle_alpha   90.00
_cell.angle_beta   90.00
_cell.angle_gamma   90.00
#
_symmetry.space_group_name_H-M   'P 1'
#
loop_
_entity.id
_entity.type
_entity.pdbx_description
1 polymer ?
#
loop_
_entity_poly.entity_id
_entity_poly.type
_entity_poly.pdbx_seq_one_letter_code
_entity_poly.pdbx_strand_id
1 'polypeptide(L)'
;MNLRVPHLVVVCLASVLVLGGCEQSAENEPTVSATDDSPMHITGAGSSFAAPMFNKWFEVYTEDHADLSLSYDSVGSGEGIDRFLAGTVDIGATDAPLRADEAATVGGPYLQLPVTAGMIAIAYNLPDVAGPLNLPRDVYADIFRGALHRWDDPRIAAANPGVALPHKLIQVVARQDSSGTTFAFTNHLAAISDQWDAGVGKRIDWPGGTMLARGNEGVAGRI
;
A
#
# COMPACT_ATOMS: atom_id res chain seq x y z
N MET A 1 -6.14 51.22 -48.47
CA MET A 1 -4.83 51.03 -49.12
C MET A 1 -4.65 49.53 -49.35
N ASN A 2 -4.99 49.12 -50.57
CA ASN A 2 -4.79 47.85 -51.29
C ASN A 2 -4.82 46.49 -50.56
N LEU A 3 -6.00 45.86 -50.62
CA LEU A 3 -6.20 44.42 -50.85
C LEU A 3 -5.44 43.92 -52.08
N ARG A 4 -5.06 42.63 -52.11
CA ARG A 4 -5.46 41.63 -53.15
C ARG A 4 -4.78 40.26 -52.97
N VAL A 5 -5.60 39.24 -52.79
CA VAL A 5 -5.49 37.87 -53.36
C VAL A 5 -6.36 37.88 -54.65
N PRO A 6 -6.32 36.99 -55.67
CA PRO A 6 -5.61 35.72 -55.94
C PRO A 6 -4.86 35.72 -57.30
N HIS A 7 -4.25 34.59 -57.73
CA HIS A 7 -4.63 33.93 -59.00
C HIS A 7 -3.97 32.55 -59.16
N LEU A 8 -4.87 31.58 -59.36
CA LEU A 8 -4.69 30.25 -59.92
C LEU A 8 -4.08 30.34 -61.33
N VAL A 9 -3.02 29.58 -61.61
CA VAL A 9 -2.59 29.26 -62.98
C VAL A 9 -2.38 27.75 -63.06
N VAL A 10 -3.28 27.09 -63.78
CA VAL A 10 -3.15 25.72 -64.27
C VAL A 10 -2.40 25.80 -65.60
N VAL A 11 -1.29 25.08 -65.73
CA VAL A 11 -0.69 24.75 -67.03
C VAL A 11 -0.40 23.24 -67.04
N CYS A 12 -1.01 22.58 -68.01
CA CYS A 12 -0.81 21.18 -68.35
C CYS A 12 0.33 21.00 -69.37
N LEU A 13 0.91 19.79 -69.31
CA LEU A 13 1.72 19.07 -70.32
C LEU A 13 3.12 19.59 -70.66
N ALA A 14 4.13 18.75 -70.39
CA ALA A 14 4.72 17.90 -71.43
C ALA A 14 5.70 16.89 -70.82
N SER A 15 5.49 15.62 -71.14
CA SER A 15 6.34 14.48 -70.80
C SER A 15 7.64 14.53 -71.63
N VAL A 16 8.79 14.49 -70.97
CA VAL A 16 10.07 14.16 -71.62
C VAL A 16 10.69 13.00 -70.84
N LEU A 17 10.79 11.85 -71.51
CA LEU A 17 11.49 10.68 -71.03
C LEU A 17 12.99 10.90 -71.32
N VAL A 18 13.81 11.03 -70.27
CA VAL A 18 15.27 10.96 -70.37
C VAL A 18 15.74 9.79 -69.51
N LEU A 19 16.25 8.75 -70.17
CA LEU A 19 16.98 7.65 -69.57
C LEU A 19 18.43 8.10 -69.37
N GLY A 20 18.85 8.25 -68.11
CA GLY A 20 20.24 8.53 -67.73
C GLY A 20 20.46 8.12 -66.27
N GLY A 21 21.42 7.23 -66.04
CA GLY A 21 21.60 6.50 -64.78
C GLY A 21 22.05 7.35 -63.59
N CYS A 22 21.81 6.81 -62.39
CA CYS A 22 22.44 7.26 -61.16
C CYS A 22 23.00 6.04 -60.41
N GLU A 23 24.32 6.06 -60.24
CA GLU A 23 25.07 5.28 -59.26
C GLU A 23 24.77 5.90 -57.89
N GLN A 24 23.97 5.21 -57.07
CA GLN A 24 23.51 5.75 -55.79
C GLN A 24 24.54 5.41 -54.70
N SER A 25 25.33 6.42 -54.34
CA SER A 25 26.11 6.42 -53.12
C SER A 25 25.12 6.38 -51.94
N ALA A 26 25.24 5.36 -51.08
CA ALA A 26 24.40 5.19 -49.92
C ALA A 26 24.71 6.29 -48.88
N GLU A 27 23.78 7.22 -48.70
CA GLU A 27 23.76 8.11 -47.54
C GLU A 27 23.24 7.31 -46.33
N ASN A 28 24.04 7.31 -45.27
CA ASN A 28 23.77 6.60 -44.02
C ASN A 28 22.76 7.44 -43.22
N GLU A 29 21.47 7.19 -43.43
CA GLU A 29 20.39 7.70 -42.57
C GLU A 29 20.60 7.17 -41.12
N PRO A 30 20.44 8.02 -40.09
CA PRO A 30 20.54 7.57 -38.71
C PRO A 30 19.38 6.60 -38.45
N THR A 31 19.73 5.33 -38.23
CA THR A 31 18.78 4.31 -37.80
C THR A 31 18.15 4.75 -36.49
N VAL A 32 16.88 5.16 -36.54
CA VAL A 32 16.02 5.30 -35.36
C VAL A 32 16.05 3.94 -34.66
N SER A 33 16.64 3.92 -33.46
CA SER A 33 16.65 2.71 -32.64
C SER A 33 15.20 2.32 -32.36
N ALA A 34 14.85 1.06 -32.63
CA ALA A 34 13.55 0.52 -32.32
C ALA A 34 13.21 0.83 -30.86
N THR A 35 12.04 1.41 -30.61
CA THR A 35 11.46 1.49 -29.27
C THR A 35 11.37 0.08 -28.73
N ASP A 36 12.01 -0.16 -27.58
CA ASP A 36 11.84 -1.39 -26.82
C ASP A 36 10.36 -1.50 -26.47
N ASP A 37 9.66 -2.43 -27.13
CA ASP A 37 8.22 -2.70 -26.96
C ASP A 37 7.95 -3.53 -25.68
N SER A 38 8.94 -3.59 -24.79
CA SER A 38 8.83 -4.24 -23.49
C SER A 38 7.96 -3.39 -22.56
N PRO A 39 6.98 -3.99 -21.87
CA PRO A 39 6.15 -3.25 -20.91
C PRO A 39 7.02 -2.57 -19.85
N MET A 40 6.73 -1.30 -19.57
CA MET A 40 7.33 -0.60 -18.45
C MET A 40 6.91 -1.27 -17.15
N HIS A 41 7.89 -1.75 -16.39
CA HIS A 41 7.65 -2.44 -15.15
C HIS A 41 7.67 -1.46 -13.97
N ILE A 42 6.60 -1.46 -13.19
CA ILE A 42 6.48 -0.68 -11.95
C ILE A 42 6.30 -1.67 -10.80
N THR A 43 7.17 -1.55 -9.81
CA THR A 43 7.24 -2.41 -8.64
C THR A 43 6.82 -1.65 -7.40
N GLY A 44 5.97 -2.27 -6.60
CA GLY A 44 5.56 -1.77 -5.30
C GLY A 44 5.84 -2.77 -4.19
N ALA A 45 6.07 -2.27 -2.98
CA ALA A 45 6.13 -3.11 -1.79
C ALA A 45 5.64 -2.34 -0.56
N GLY A 46 5.07 -3.05 0.40
CA GLY A 46 4.86 -2.51 1.74
C GLY A 46 3.56 -2.96 2.41
N SER A 47 2.73 -2.00 2.77
CA SER A 47 1.49 -2.18 3.54
C SER A 47 0.66 -3.39 3.09
N SER A 48 0.51 -4.36 4.00
CA SER A 48 -0.45 -5.46 3.84
C SER A 48 -1.90 -5.01 4.00
N PHE A 49 -2.14 -3.83 4.57
CA PHE A 49 -3.47 -3.22 4.63
C PHE A 49 -3.91 -2.74 3.25
N ALA A 50 -3.02 -2.09 2.49
CA ALA A 50 -3.32 -1.60 1.15
C ALA A 50 -3.22 -2.67 0.06
N ALA A 51 -2.57 -3.82 0.32
CA ALA A 51 -2.30 -4.85 -0.69
C ALA A 51 -3.55 -5.32 -1.47
N PRO A 52 -4.71 -5.62 -0.84
CA PRO A 52 -5.90 -6.03 -1.60
C PRO A 52 -6.40 -4.95 -2.58
N MET A 53 -6.27 -3.68 -2.19
CA MET A 53 -6.65 -2.54 -3.02
C MET A 53 -5.68 -2.37 -4.19
N PHE A 54 -4.37 -2.37 -3.94
CA PHE A 54 -3.36 -2.28 -4.99
C PHE A 54 -3.51 -3.41 -6.01
N ASN A 55 -3.65 -4.65 -5.53
CA ASN A 55 -3.83 -5.81 -6.42
C ASN A 55 -5.05 -5.64 -7.32
N LYS A 56 -6.18 -5.16 -6.78
CA LYS A 56 -7.38 -4.96 -7.60
C LYS A 56 -7.22 -3.80 -8.58
N TRP A 57 -6.60 -2.70 -8.15
CA TRP A 57 -6.34 -1.57 -9.03
C TRP A 57 -5.38 -1.93 -10.16
N PHE A 58 -4.35 -2.72 -9.87
CA PHE A 58 -3.37 -3.15 -10.88
C PHE A 58 -4.01 -4.09 -11.90
N GLU A 59 -4.82 -5.04 -11.43
CA GLU A 59 -5.63 -5.91 -12.32
C GLU A 59 -6.46 -5.06 -13.30
N VAL A 60 -7.25 -4.11 -12.78
CA VAL A 60 -8.15 -3.28 -13.62
C VAL A 60 -7.37 -2.32 -14.51
N TYR A 61 -6.32 -1.68 -14.00
CA TYR A 61 -5.59 -0.65 -14.74
C TYR A 61 -4.80 -1.23 -15.93
N THR A 62 -4.31 -2.47 -15.79
CA THR A 62 -3.57 -3.14 -16.86
C THR A 62 -4.45 -3.72 -17.96
N GLU A 63 -5.78 -3.77 -17.80
CA GLU A 63 -6.71 -4.20 -18.87
C GLU A 63 -6.63 -3.30 -20.12
N ASP A 64 -6.45 -1.99 -19.92
CA ASP A 64 -6.38 -0.98 -20.98
C ASP A 64 -4.95 -0.45 -21.25
N HIS A 65 -3.95 -0.96 -20.51
CA HIS A 65 -2.55 -0.49 -20.54
C HIS A 65 -1.57 -1.66 -20.64
N ALA A 66 -1.57 -2.32 -21.81
CA ALA A 66 -0.70 -3.46 -22.10
C ALA A 66 0.81 -3.11 -22.11
N ASP A 67 1.14 -1.82 -22.21
CA ASP A 67 2.48 -1.27 -22.09
C ASP A 67 2.98 -1.19 -20.63
N LEU A 68 2.15 -1.57 -19.65
CA LEU A 68 2.49 -1.54 -18.23
C LEU A 68 2.48 -2.95 -17.61
N SER A 69 3.47 -3.20 -16.77
CA SER A 69 3.51 -4.36 -15.88
C SER A 69 3.61 -3.89 -14.43
N LEU A 70 2.56 -4.13 -13.64
CA LEU A 70 2.49 -3.70 -12.24
C LEU A 70 2.64 -4.90 -11.30
N SER A 71 3.48 -4.77 -10.28
CA SER A 71 3.63 -5.80 -9.23
C SER A 71 3.63 -5.19 -7.83
N TYR A 72 3.15 -5.94 -6.83
CA TYR A 72 3.10 -5.48 -5.44
C TYR A 72 3.43 -6.60 -4.45
N ASP A 73 4.45 -6.36 -3.62
CA ASP A 73 4.86 -7.23 -2.52
C ASP A 73 4.21 -6.81 -1.20
N SER A 74 3.32 -7.65 -0.66
CA SER A 74 2.75 -7.46 0.69
C SER A 74 3.74 -7.91 1.76
N VAL A 75 4.53 -6.97 2.29
CA VAL A 75 5.67 -7.25 3.19
C VAL A 75 5.64 -6.51 4.53
N GLY A 76 4.68 -5.60 4.72
CA GLY A 76 4.60 -4.70 5.85
C GLY A 76 5.20 -3.33 5.55
N SER A 77 4.66 -2.29 6.18
CA SER A 77 5.01 -0.90 5.89
C SER A 77 6.47 -0.56 6.14
N GLY A 78 7.12 -1.19 7.13
CA GLY A 78 8.53 -0.96 7.40
C GLY A 78 9.42 -1.43 6.26
N GLU A 79 9.24 -2.68 5.81
CA GLU A 79 9.99 -3.21 4.66
C GLU A 79 9.69 -2.43 3.37
N GLY A 80 8.44 -1.98 3.18
CA GLY A 80 8.09 -1.11 2.05
C GLY A 80 8.85 0.22 2.06
N ILE A 81 8.98 0.86 3.23
CA ILE A 81 9.82 2.05 3.40
C ILE A 81 11.28 1.72 3.10
N ASP A 82 11.81 0.64 3.68
CA ASP A 82 13.23 0.26 3.52
C ASP A 82 13.58 0.01 2.04
N ARG A 83 12.72 -0.70 1.31
CA ARG A 83 12.89 -0.97 -0.12
C ARG A 83 12.79 0.29 -0.99
N PHE A 84 11.90 1.21 -0.63
CA PHE A 84 11.76 2.48 -1.32
C PHE A 84 12.98 3.38 -1.11
N LEU A 85 13.46 3.50 0.13
CA LEU A 85 14.67 4.25 0.45
C LEU A 85 15.91 3.68 -0.25
N ALA A 86 15.98 2.35 -0.39
CA ALA A 86 17.04 1.67 -1.13
C ALA A 86 16.91 1.79 -2.66
N GLY A 87 15.84 2.37 -3.19
CA GLY A 87 15.59 2.47 -4.63
C GLY A 87 15.34 1.13 -5.31
N THR A 88 14.92 0.12 -4.55
CA THR A 88 14.66 -1.25 -5.06
C THR A 88 13.22 -1.45 -5.54
N VAL A 89 12.33 -0.51 -5.22
CA VAL A 89 10.94 -0.45 -5.71
C VAL A 89 10.58 0.98 -6.06
N ASP A 90 9.64 1.13 -6.99
CA ASP A 90 9.11 2.43 -7.42
C ASP A 90 8.11 3.00 -6.40
N ILE A 91 7.37 2.12 -5.71
CA ILE A 91 6.31 2.49 -4.76
C ILE A 91 6.56 1.84 -3.39
N GLY A 92 6.87 2.67 -2.39
CA GLY A 92 6.88 2.28 -0.98
C GLY A 92 5.55 2.57 -0.29
N ALA A 93 4.71 1.55 -0.10
CA ALA A 93 3.40 1.72 0.53
C ALA A 93 3.47 1.61 2.06
N THR A 94 2.94 2.60 2.77
CA THR A 94 3.00 2.64 4.24
C THR A 94 1.73 3.21 4.88
N ASP A 95 1.31 2.64 6.02
CA ASP A 95 0.26 3.21 6.89
C ASP A 95 0.87 4.06 8.02
N ALA A 96 2.20 4.19 8.04
CA ALA A 96 2.98 5.03 8.94
C ALA A 96 3.81 6.01 8.09
N PRO A 97 3.51 7.32 8.10
CA PRO A 97 4.24 8.30 7.29
C PRO A 97 5.76 8.20 7.50
N LEU A 98 6.54 8.49 6.45
CA LEU A 98 7.99 8.62 6.56
C LEU A 98 8.34 9.58 7.69
N ARG A 99 9.25 9.14 8.57
CA ARG A 99 9.83 10.00 9.59
C ARG A 99 10.75 11.03 8.92
N ALA A 100 10.99 12.16 9.58
CA ALA A 100 11.80 13.24 9.02
C ALA A 100 13.24 12.80 8.69
N ASP A 101 13.81 11.91 9.50
CA ASP A 101 15.13 11.32 9.27
C ASP A 101 15.12 10.30 8.13
N GLU A 102 14.07 9.48 8.00
CA GLU A 102 13.89 8.58 6.83
C GLU A 102 13.75 9.40 5.53
N ALA A 103 12.91 10.43 5.53
CA ALA A 103 12.69 11.33 4.40
C ALA A 103 13.98 12.03 3.93
N ALA A 104 14.87 12.38 4.86
CA ALA A 104 16.16 13.01 4.54
C ALA A 104 17.15 12.07 3.81
N THR A 105 16.89 10.75 3.82
CA THR A 105 17.75 9.76 3.16
C THR A 105 17.33 9.41 1.74
N VAL A 106 16.19 9.92 1.27
CA VAL A 106 15.71 9.64 -0.09
C VAL A 106 16.69 10.24 -1.12
N GLY A 107 17.26 9.40 -1.97
CA GLY A 107 18.32 9.76 -2.92
C GLY A 107 17.87 10.60 -4.14
N GLY A 108 16.62 11.08 -4.16
CA GLY A 108 16.04 11.78 -5.29
C GLY A 108 14.70 12.46 -4.95
N PRO A 109 14.07 13.14 -5.93
CA PRO A 109 12.73 13.69 -5.72
C PRO A 109 11.75 12.56 -5.45
N TYR A 110 10.88 12.76 -4.46
CA TYR A 110 9.79 11.84 -4.16
C TYR A 110 8.51 12.58 -3.81
N LEU A 111 7.40 11.87 -3.87
CA LEU A 111 6.10 12.33 -3.40
C LEU A 111 5.56 11.33 -2.37
N GLN A 112 5.05 11.84 -1.25
CA GLN A 112 4.26 11.05 -0.32
C GLN A 112 2.80 11.48 -0.44
N LEU A 113 1.96 10.59 -0.98
CA LEU A 113 0.56 10.88 -1.28
C LEU A 113 -0.36 10.01 -0.42
N PRO A 114 -1.40 10.58 0.22
CA PRO A 114 -2.46 9.78 0.82
C PRO A 114 -3.27 9.12 -0.30
N VAL A 115 -3.23 7.79 -0.36
CA VAL A 115 -3.87 7.03 -1.44
C VAL A 115 -5.25 6.53 -1.06
N THR A 116 -5.46 6.23 0.23
CA THR A 116 -6.73 5.74 0.78
C THR A 116 -6.80 5.97 2.28
N ALA A 117 -7.97 5.71 2.88
CA ALA A 117 -8.18 5.67 4.31
C ALA A 117 -9.05 4.45 4.68
N GLY A 118 -8.83 3.88 5.85
CA GLY A 118 -9.70 2.84 6.40
C GLY A 118 -9.56 2.70 7.90
N MET A 119 -10.32 1.75 8.44
CA MET A 119 -10.44 1.55 9.88
C MET A 119 -9.72 0.27 10.31
N ILE A 120 -9.12 0.32 11.50
CA ILE A 120 -8.62 -0.86 12.19
C ILE A 120 -9.73 -1.35 13.12
N ALA A 121 -10.17 -2.58 12.93
CA ALA A 121 -11.12 -3.24 13.82
C ALA A 121 -10.40 -4.25 14.71
N ILE A 122 -10.81 -4.33 15.97
CA ILE A 122 -10.41 -5.42 16.86
C ILE A 122 -11.32 -6.60 16.55
N ALA A 123 -10.75 -7.67 16.02
CA ALA A 123 -11.46 -8.91 15.75
C ALA A 123 -11.19 -9.93 16.87
N TYR A 124 -12.13 -10.84 17.09
CA TYR A 124 -12.08 -11.85 18.15
C TYR A 124 -12.70 -13.17 17.68
N ASN A 125 -12.30 -14.28 18.31
CA ASN A 125 -12.89 -15.59 18.08
C ASN A 125 -13.51 -16.15 19.36
N LEU A 126 -14.84 -16.11 19.40
CA LEU A 126 -15.67 -16.65 20.46
C LEU A 126 -16.83 -17.39 19.79
N PRO A 127 -16.63 -18.65 19.35
CA PRO A 127 -17.63 -19.36 18.55
C PRO A 127 -18.92 -19.64 19.33
N ASP A 128 -18.82 -19.65 20.66
CA ASP A 128 -19.92 -19.87 21.59
C ASP A 128 -20.72 -18.58 21.90
N VAL A 129 -20.26 -17.41 21.42
CA VAL A 129 -20.91 -16.11 21.64
C VAL A 129 -21.67 -15.69 20.39
N ALA A 130 -22.99 -15.58 20.51
CA ALA A 130 -23.84 -15.12 19.42
C ALA A 130 -23.85 -13.58 19.34
N GLY A 131 -23.55 -13.06 18.16
CA GLY A 131 -23.67 -11.62 17.86
C GLY A 131 -22.45 -10.77 18.23
N PRO A 132 -22.56 -9.44 18.05
CA PRO A 132 -21.44 -8.53 18.29
C PRO A 132 -21.18 -8.36 19.80
N LEU A 133 -19.90 -8.28 20.15
CA LEU A 133 -19.43 -7.97 21.49
C LEU A 133 -19.04 -6.49 21.57
N ASN A 134 -19.59 -5.78 22.54
CA ASN A 134 -19.16 -4.43 22.91
C ASN A 134 -17.91 -4.51 23.76
N LEU A 135 -16.82 -3.87 23.32
CA LEU A 135 -15.57 -3.82 24.05
C LEU A 135 -15.26 -2.37 24.46
N PRO A 136 -15.41 -2.01 25.75
CA PRO A 136 -15.12 -0.67 26.23
C PRO A 136 -13.68 -0.24 25.98
N ARG A 137 -13.47 1.08 25.88
CA ARG A 137 -12.19 1.70 25.52
C ARG A 137 -11.06 1.35 26.48
N ASP A 138 -11.32 1.50 27.77
CA ASP A 138 -10.39 1.15 28.84
C ASP A 138 -10.11 -0.37 28.87
N VAL A 139 -11.13 -1.18 28.61
CA VAL A 139 -11.04 -2.64 28.63
C VAL A 139 -10.13 -3.16 27.52
N TYR A 140 -10.25 -2.70 26.27
CA TYR A 140 -9.33 -3.18 25.24
C TYR A 140 -7.92 -2.64 25.43
N ALA A 141 -7.74 -1.43 25.96
CA ALA A 141 -6.41 -0.94 26.32
C ALA A 141 -5.76 -1.85 27.38
N ASP A 142 -6.53 -2.27 28.38
CA ASP A 142 -6.09 -3.22 29.41
C ASP A 142 -5.79 -4.61 28.86
N ILE A 143 -6.54 -5.09 27.85
CA ILE A 143 -6.26 -6.36 27.15
C ILE A 143 -4.90 -6.28 26.46
N PHE A 144 -4.70 -5.27 25.63
CA PHE A 144 -3.50 -5.16 24.80
C PHE A 144 -2.25 -4.80 25.61
N ARG A 145 -2.39 -4.22 26.82
CA ARG A 145 -1.26 -4.06 27.77
C ARG A 145 -1.07 -5.24 28.73
N GLY A 146 -1.91 -6.27 28.63
CA GLY A 146 -1.81 -7.50 29.43
C GLY A 146 -2.37 -7.43 30.85
N ALA A 147 -3.07 -6.36 31.22
CA ALA A 147 -3.70 -6.21 32.54
C ALA A 147 -5.03 -6.97 32.66
N LEU A 148 -5.76 -7.12 31.55
CA LEU A 148 -6.99 -7.91 31.47
C LEU A 148 -6.78 -9.10 30.54
N HIS A 149 -7.08 -10.32 31.02
CA HIS A 149 -6.69 -11.55 30.34
C HIS A 149 -7.81 -12.59 30.27
N ARG A 150 -9.07 -12.20 30.52
CA ARG A 150 -10.21 -13.13 30.54
C ARG A 150 -11.46 -12.52 29.89
N TRP A 151 -12.18 -13.33 29.13
CA TRP A 151 -13.40 -12.88 28.44
C TRP A 151 -14.59 -12.65 29.36
N ASP A 152 -14.64 -13.33 30.51
CA ASP A 152 -15.67 -13.17 31.53
C ASP A 152 -15.36 -12.07 32.55
N ASP A 153 -14.48 -11.12 32.21
CA ASP A 153 -14.21 -9.94 33.05
C ASP A 153 -15.51 -9.16 33.31
N PRO A 154 -15.79 -8.73 34.56
CA PRO A 154 -17.02 -8.02 34.90
C PRO A 154 -17.28 -6.77 34.06
N ARG A 155 -16.23 -6.09 33.56
CA ARG A 155 -16.38 -4.90 32.70
C ARG A 155 -16.83 -5.28 31.29
N ILE A 156 -16.38 -6.42 30.77
CA ILE A 156 -16.89 -6.98 29.49
C ILE A 156 -18.34 -7.43 29.69
N ALA A 157 -18.65 -8.14 30.78
CA ALA A 157 -20.01 -8.59 31.08
C ALA A 157 -21.00 -7.42 31.21
N ALA A 158 -20.61 -6.35 31.91
CA ALA A 158 -21.45 -5.16 32.09
C ALA A 158 -21.76 -4.45 30.76
N ALA A 159 -20.83 -4.45 29.80
CA ALA A 159 -21.03 -3.88 28.47
C ALA A 159 -21.88 -4.76 27.53
N ASN A 160 -22.15 -6.01 27.92
CA ASN A 160 -22.80 -7.02 27.10
C ASN A 160 -23.93 -7.73 27.87
N PRO A 161 -24.98 -7.00 28.30
CA PRO A 161 -26.07 -7.59 29.08
C PRO A 161 -26.77 -8.70 28.30
N GLY A 162 -26.94 -9.86 28.95
CA GLY A 162 -27.58 -11.03 28.34
C GLY A 162 -26.67 -11.91 27.47
N VAL A 163 -25.39 -11.54 27.31
CA VAL A 163 -24.41 -12.36 26.60
C VAL A 163 -23.75 -13.33 27.58
N ALA A 164 -23.78 -14.63 27.27
CA ALA A 164 -23.09 -15.66 28.04
C ALA A 164 -21.59 -15.67 27.69
N LEU A 165 -20.79 -14.93 28.46
CA LEU A 165 -19.34 -14.85 28.25
C LEU A 165 -18.64 -16.10 28.77
N PRO A 166 -17.71 -16.71 27.99
CA PRO A 166 -17.04 -17.91 28.42
C PRO A 166 -15.91 -17.62 29.41
N HIS A 167 -15.69 -18.55 30.35
CA HIS A 167 -14.55 -18.53 31.27
C HIS A 167 -13.23 -18.91 30.56
N LYS A 168 -12.87 -18.19 29.48
CA LYS A 168 -11.66 -18.41 28.67
C LYS A 168 -10.64 -17.29 28.86
N LEU A 169 -9.35 -17.66 28.82
CA LEU A 169 -8.26 -16.69 28.71
C LEU A 169 -8.32 -15.96 27.36
N ILE A 170 -7.95 -14.69 27.37
CA ILE A 170 -7.74 -13.89 26.16
C ILE A 170 -6.30 -14.10 25.72
N GLN A 171 -6.14 -14.58 24.49
CA GLN A 171 -4.86 -14.62 23.81
C GLN A 171 -4.81 -13.49 22.79
N VAL A 172 -3.98 -12.48 23.05
CA VAL A 172 -3.75 -11.41 22.08
C VAL A 172 -2.94 -11.96 20.91
N VAL A 173 -3.33 -11.57 19.71
CA VAL A 173 -2.57 -11.79 18.47
C VAL A 173 -2.25 -10.43 17.87
N ALA A 174 -0.99 -10.23 17.49
CA ALA A 174 -0.52 -9.00 16.86
C ALA A 174 0.45 -9.27 15.71
N ARG A 175 0.81 -8.20 14.99
CA ARG A 175 1.76 -8.25 13.87
C ARG A 175 3.19 -8.47 14.37
N GLN A 176 3.90 -9.38 13.70
CA GLN A 176 5.33 -9.68 13.94
C GLN A 176 6.26 -8.72 13.17
N ASP A 177 5.89 -8.43 11.94
CA ASP A 177 6.65 -7.60 11.02
C ASP A 177 6.47 -6.10 11.32
N SER A 178 7.34 -5.28 10.73
CA SER A 178 7.28 -3.82 10.90
C SER A 178 6.06 -3.28 10.14
N SER A 179 5.02 -2.89 10.89
CA SER A 179 3.65 -2.74 10.42
C SER A 179 3.11 -1.32 10.66
N GLY A 180 2.57 -0.69 9.62
CA GLY A 180 1.83 0.56 9.74
C GLY A 180 0.53 0.39 10.53
N THR A 181 -0.13 -0.77 10.42
CA THR A 181 -1.30 -1.12 11.25
C THR A 181 -0.94 -1.15 12.74
N THR A 182 0.23 -1.70 13.11
CA THR A 182 0.73 -1.66 14.50
C THR A 182 1.02 -0.24 14.95
N PHE A 183 1.66 0.58 14.09
CA PHE A 183 1.90 1.99 14.39
C PHE A 183 0.60 2.75 14.67
N ALA A 184 -0.38 2.65 13.76
CA ALA A 184 -1.66 3.34 13.92
C ALA A 184 -2.42 2.87 15.17
N PHE A 185 -2.44 1.56 15.45
CA PHE A 185 -3.14 1.01 16.60
C PHE A 185 -2.46 1.37 17.92
N THR A 186 -1.14 1.26 18.02
CA THR A 186 -0.40 1.64 19.24
C THR A 186 -0.43 3.14 19.49
N ASN A 187 -0.41 3.96 18.43
CA ASN A 187 -0.63 5.40 18.54
C ASN A 187 -2.02 5.73 19.11
N HIS A 188 -3.05 4.99 18.68
CA HIS A 188 -4.39 5.09 19.27
C HIS A 188 -4.38 4.70 20.75
N LEU A 189 -3.80 3.54 21.12
CA LEU A 189 -3.72 3.08 22.51
C LEU A 189 -3.04 4.10 23.43
N ALA A 190 -1.93 4.68 22.99
CA ALA A 190 -1.22 5.74 23.71
C ALA A 190 -2.08 7.01 23.88
N ALA A 191 -2.92 7.33 22.90
CA ALA A 191 -3.77 8.52 22.95
C ALA A 191 -5.01 8.35 23.87
N ILE A 192 -5.42 7.11 24.15
CA ILE A 192 -6.64 6.84 24.93
C ILE A 192 -6.38 6.34 26.35
N SER A 193 -5.14 5.97 26.68
CA SER A 193 -4.79 5.34 27.95
C SER A 193 -3.44 5.83 28.45
N ASP A 194 -3.45 6.60 29.53
CA ASP A 194 -2.24 7.02 30.24
C ASP A 194 -1.47 5.84 30.86
N GLN A 195 -2.08 4.65 30.90
CA GLN A 195 -1.46 3.40 31.39
C GLN A 195 -0.76 2.62 30.28
N TRP A 196 -0.80 3.09 29.03
CA TRP A 196 -0.10 2.45 27.91
C TRP A 196 1.39 2.81 27.94
N ASP A 197 2.23 1.82 28.23
CA ASP A 197 3.68 1.98 28.41
C ASP A 197 4.51 1.15 27.41
N ALA A 198 3.88 0.30 26.59
CA ALA A 198 4.56 -0.52 25.58
C ALA A 198 5.07 0.28 24.36
N GLY A 199 4.80 1.58 24.30
CA GLY A 199 5.29 2.50 23.27
C GLY A 199 4.47 2.53 21.98
N VAL A 200 4.87 3.42 21.06
CA VAL A 200 4.24 3.61 19.74
C VAL A 200 5.28 3.34 18.67
N GLY A 201 4.95 2.49 17.70
CA GLY A 201 5.89 2.18 16.62
C GLY A 201 5.37 1.17 15.62
N LYS A 202 6.09 1.02 14.50
CA LYS A 202 5.83 -0.04 13.50
C LYS A 202 6.10 -1.44 14.07
N ARG A 203 6.97 -1.53 15.09
CA ARG A 203 7.28 -2.74 15.87
C ARG A 203 7.41 -2.32 17.33
N ILE A 204 6.82 -3.12 18.22
CA ILE A 204 6.91 -2.96 19.68
C ILE A 204 7.07 -4.34 20.33
N ASP A 205 7.56 -4.35 21.57
CA ASP A 205 7.58 -5.55 22.39
C ASP A 205 6.20 -5.72 23.05
N TRP A 206 5.32 -6.46 22.38
CA TRP A 206 3.96 -6.69 22.86
C TRP A 206 3.95 -7.40 24.22
N PRO A 207 3.19 -6.89 25.22
CA PRO A 207 3.14 -7.50 26.55
C PRO A 207 2.28 -8.78 26.56
N GLY A 208 2.29 -9.47 27.70
CA GLY A 208 1.31 -10.52 28.01
C GLY A 208 1.45 -11.83 27.22
N GLY A 209 2.62 -12.12 26.64
CA GLY A 209 2.79 -13.35 25.84
C GLY A 209 2.00 -13.33 24.53
N THR A 210 1.87 -12.14 23.93
CA THR A 210 1.16 -11.94 22.67
C THR A 210 1.68 -12.87 21.56
N MET A 211 0.77 -13.53 20.85
CA MET A 211 1.10 -14.32 19.67
C MET A 211 1.40 -13.38 18.50
N LEU A 212 2.46 -13.67 17.75
CA LEU A 212 2.87 -12.85 16.63
C LEU A 212 2.66 -13.59 15.30
N ALA A 213 2.15 -12.87 14.31
CA ALA A 213 2.01 -13.37 12.95
C ALA A 213 2.40 -12.30 11.93
N ARG A 214 2.94 -12.72 10.78
CA ARG A 214 3.33 -11.83 9.69
C ARG A 214 2.09 -11.41 8.88
N GLY A 215 1.99 -10.11 8.56
CA GLY A 215 0.93 -9.57 7.72
C GLY A 215 -0.46 -9.56 8.37
N ASN A 216 -1.40 -8.86 7.76
CA ASN A 216 -2.78 -8.82 8.24
C ASN A 216 -3.46 -10.18 8.08
N GLU A 217 -3.17 -10.86 6.97
CA GLU A 217 -3.57 -12.21 6.65
C GLU A 217 -3.08 -13.23 7.68
N GLY A 218 -1.86 -13.10 8.18
CA GLY A 218 -1.34 -13.99 9.21
C GLY A 218 -1.99 -13.77 10.56
N VAL A 219 -2.31 -12.52 10.93
CA VAL A 219 -3.08 -12.23 12.16
C VAL A 219 -4.51 -12.76 12.03
N ALA A 220 -5.17 -12.52 10.89
CA ALA A 220 -6.51 -13.03 10.62
C ALA A 220 -6.55 -14.57 10.66
N GLY A 221 -5.53 -15.27 10.17
CA GLY A 221 -5.46 -16.73 10.22
C GLY A 221 -5.21 -17.33 11.61
N ARG A 222 -5.04 -16.52 12.65
CA ARG A 222 -4.85 -16.95 14.05
C ARG A 222 -6.06 -16.72 14.94
N ILE A 223 -7.07 -15.99 14.45
CA ILE A 223 -8.32 -15.75 15.14
C ILE A 223 -9.41 -16.60 14.52
#